data_AF-A0A2R6EC63-F1
#
_entry.id   AF-A0A2R6EC63-F1
#
_cell.length_a   1.000
_cell.length_b   1.000
_cell.length_c   1.000
_cell.angle_alpha   90.00
_cell.angle_beta   90.00
_cell.angle_gamma   90.00
#
_symmetry.space_group_name_H-M   'P 1'
#
loop_
_entity.id
_entity.type
_entity.pdbx_description
1 polymer ?
#
loop_
_entity_poly.entity_id
_entity_poly.type
_entity_poly.pdbx_seq_one_letter_code
_entity_poly.pdbx_strand_id
1 'polypeptide(L)'
;MAGQDDGAVRWPPHEHRRRVGGSRVHGFDPPEGARSEQTQRRLSVDPAPESLTSYDAFIDALDAVDQNTDAIPITMTTRGSWANLQYFVEFMLGTEGQEPYEAWLDGEGDREALVRALDKTKNVIENYSNNDKSSISFPEANDKLIAGDAAFFTMGNWAYGMYRNTDNFEFNEDWGWTTFPGTEDMYVWHLDNFLFPRDGNAPQKARVFAEFLGTKDVQVEFNNLKGSIPLRTDVDGSRLTEFLNLNVEDLNNLEKFPPTLAHGLAATADELSACKDAIASNFMGPYDAEATADELMSVF
;
A
#
# COMPACT_ATOMS: atom_id res chain seq x y z
N MET A 1 53.18 -24.44 -13.66
CA MET A 1 51.99 -24.55 -14.51
C MET A 1 50.84 -24.93 -13.61
N ALA A 2 49.81 -24.08 -13.60
CA ALA A 2 48.58 -24.25 -12.86
C ALA A 2 47.73 -25.39 -13.44
N GLY A 3 46.89 -25.96 -12.59
CA GLY A 3 45.79 -26.85 -12.96
C GLY A 3 44.83 -26.94 -11.78
N GLN A 4 43.86 -26.03 -11.76
CA GLN A 4 42.67 -26.07 -10.89
C GLN A 4 41.81 -27.26 -11.29
N ASP A 5 41.28 -27.98 -10.30
CA ASP A 5 40.24 -29.00 -10.50
C ASP A 5 38.96 -28.46 -9.84
N ASP A 6 38.02 -28.03 -10.68
CA ASP A 6 36.74 -27.45 -10.31
C ASP A 6 35.77 -28.55 -9.89
N GLY A 7 35.44 -28.58 -8.60
CA GLY A 7 34.36 -29.40 -8.04
C GLY A 7 32.99 -28.88 -8.47
N ALA A 8 32.58 -29.19 -9.70
CA ALA A 8 31.23 -28.95 -10.19
C ALA A 8 30.25 -30.02 -9.64
N VAL A 9 29.31 -29.59 -8.79
CA VAL A 9 28.18 -30.40 -8.36
C VAL A 9 27.26 -30.66 -9.56
N ARG A 10 27.12 -31.94 -9.95
CA ARG A 10 26.21 -32.40 -11.01
C ARG A 10 24.78 -32.50 -10.47
N TRP A 11 23.83 -31.88 -11.14
CA TRP A 11 22.39 -32.13 -10.95
C TRP A 11 21.91 -33.23 -11.93
N PRO A 12 21.03 -34.16 -11.52
CA PRO A 12 20.51 -35.21 -12.39
C PRO A 12 19.42 -34.68 -13.37
N PRO A 13 19.16 -35.38 -14.48
CA PRO A 13 18.38 -34.87 -15.60
C PRO A 13 16.86 -34.97 -15.39
N HIS A 14 16.15 -34.03 -16.03
CA HIS A 14 14.69 -33.93 -16.07
C HIS A 14 14.03 -35.11 -16.79
N GLU A 15 12.95 -35.64 -16.21
CA GLU A 15 11.91 -36.40 -16.92
C GLU A 15 10.54 -35.73 -16.77
N HIS A 16 9.79 -35.77 -17.87
CA HIS A 16 8.51 -35.11 -18.11
C HIS A 16 7.40 -35.38 -17.09
N ARG A 17 6.64 -34.32 -16.75
CA ARG A 17 5.18 -34.42 -16.62
C ARG A 17 4.49 -33.18 -17.20
N ARG A 18 3.71 -33.40 -18.26
CA ARG A 18 2.54 -32.55 -18.56
C ARG A 18 1.49 -32.80 -17.47
N ARG A 19 0.95 -31.73 -16.88
CA ARG A 19 -0.46 -31.63 -16.51
C ARG A 19 -0.90 -30.17 -16.66
N VAL A 20 -1.91 -30.00 -17.49
CA VAL A 20 -2.85 -28.88 -17.47
C VAL A 20 -3.70 -29.06 -16.21
N GLY A 21 -3.96 -28.00 -15.45
CA GLY A 21 -4.84 -28.02 -14.28
C GLY A 21 -4.34 -27.09 -13.20
N GLY A 22 -5.19 -26.14 -12.81
CA GLY A 22 -4.91 -25.10 -11.83
C GLY A 22 -4.30 -25.63 -10.54
N SER A 23 -3.41 -24.84 -9.97
CA SER A 23 -2.98 -24.99 -8.59
C SER A 23 -3.28 -23.68 -7.89
N ARG A 24 -4.33 -23.71 -7.08
CA ARG A 24 -4.53 -22.82 -5.95
C ARG A 24 -3.21 -22.75 -5.17
N VAL A 25 -2.79 -21.55 -4.84
CA VAL A 25 -1.71 -21.31 -3.90
C VAL A 25 -2.29 -21.60 -2.51
N HIS A 26 -1.95 -22.76 -1.96
CA HIS A 26 -2.22 -23.08 -0.58
C HIS A 26 -1.24 -22.29 0.32
N GLY A 27 -1.78 -21.53 1.28
CA GLY A 27 -1.10 -21.07 2.49
C GLY A 27 0.21 -20.33 2.23
N PHE A 28 0.11 -19.08 1.79
CA PHE A 28 1.25 -18.17 1.79
C PHE A 28 1.28 -17.45 3.14
N ASP A 29 2.17 -17.87 4.04
CA ASP A 29 2.57 -17.02 5.17
C ASP A 29 3.20 -15.76 4.55
N PRO A 30 2.71 -14.54 4.86
CA PRO A 30 3.25 -13.33 4.27
C PRO A 30 4.73 -13.19 4.62
N PRO A 31 5.60 -12.78 3.68
CA PRO A 31 6.98 -12.50 3.99
C PRO A 31 7.03 -11.31 4.94
N GLU A 32 7.73 -11.49 6.06
CA GLU A 32 8.01 -10.39 6.97
C GLU A 32 8.72 -9.29 6.22
N GLY A 33 8.13 -8.07 6.25
CA GLY A 33 8.59 -6.80 5.71
C GLY A 33 7.66 -6.26 4.64
N ALA A 34 6.85 -5.28 5.03
CA ALA A 34 5.79 -4.76 4.19
C ALA A 34 5.70 -3.24 4.31
N ARG A 35 5.14 -2.62 3.28
CA ARG A 35 4.57 -1.27 3.37
C ARG A 35 3.05 -1.39 3.39
N SER A 36 2.36 -0.53 4.13
CA SER A 36 0.90 -0.51 4.18
C SER A 36 0.28 0.74 3.60
N GLU A 37 -0.91 0.58 3.01
CA GLU A 37 -1.83 1.64 2.57
C GLU A 37 -2.74 2.00 3.76
N GLN A 38 -2.60 3.19 4.34
CA GLN A 38 -3.32 3.58 5.57
C GLN A 38 -3.51 5.11 5.65
N THR A 39 -4.12 5.59 6.74
CA THR A 39 -4.52 7.00 6.91
C THR A 39 -3.65 7.71 7.94
N GLN A 40 -3.05 8.83 7.55
CA GLN A 40 -2.37 9.76 8.44
C GLN A 40 -3.31 10.89 8.86
N ARG A 41 -3.12 11.39 10.08
CA ARG A 41 -3.97 12.42 10.68
C ARG A 41 -3.12 13.42 11.45
N ARG A 42 -3.54 14.68 11.47
CA ARG A 42 -3.09 15.64 12.49
C ARG A 42 -3.80 15.39 13.82
N LEU A 43 -3.03 15.25 14.89
CA LEU A 43 -3.59 14.96 16.22
C LEU A 43 -4.38 16.13 16.82
N SER A 44 -4.20 17.34 16.28
CA SER A 44 -4.91 18.56 16.68
C SER A 44 -6.35 18.66 16.16
N VAL A 45 -6.85 17.69 15.41
CA VAL A 45 -8.19 17.73 14.79
C VAL A 45 -9.03 16.55 15.26
N ASP A 46 -10.11 16.80 16.00
CA ASP A 46 -11.11 15.78 16.39
C ASP A 46 -11.86 15.21 15.17
N PRO A 47 -12.31 13.93 15.20
CA PRO A 47 -12.30 12.99 16.33
C PRO A 47 -11.03 12.14 16.47
N ALA A 48 -10.92 11.41 17.59
CA ALA A 48 -9.79 10.52 17.89
C ALA A 48 -9.74 9.28 16.96
N PRO A 49 -8.55 8.64 16.77
CA PRO A 49 -8.37 7.56 15.80
C PRO A 49 -9.24 6.34 16.06
N GLU A 50 -9.48 6.01 17.34
CA GLU A 50 -10.22 4.83 17.78
C GLU A 50 -11.69 4.83 17.33
N SER A 51 -12.25 5.97 16.90
CA SER A 51 -13.61 6.05 16.35
C SER A 51 -13.68 5.85 14.83
N LEU A 52 -12.56 5.84 14.10
CA LEU A 52 -12.52 5.79 12.64
C LEU A 52 -12.61 4.36 12.11
N THR A 53 -13.60 3.58 12.56
CA THR A 53 -13.64 2.13 12.31
C THR A 53 -14.60 1.69 11.22
N SER A 54 -15.16 2.64 10.47
CA SER A 54 -16.10 2.36 9.38
C SER A 54 -16.18 3.53 8.42
N TYR A 55 -16.74 3.30 7.23
CA TYR A 55 -17.02 4.37 6.27
C TYR A 55 -17.89 5.49 6.87
N ASP A 56 -18.97 5.15 7.58
CA ASP A 56 -19.87 6.15 8.15
C ASP A 56 -19.16 6.99 9.22
N ALA A 57 -18.37 6.35 10.10
CA ALA A 57 -17.60 7.08 11.10
C ALA A 57 -16.49 7.94 10.48
N PHE A 58 -15.95 7.51 9.34
CA PHE A 58 -15.00 8.32 8.58
C PHE A 58 -15.67 9.54 7.96
N ILE A 59 -16.85 9.39 7.35
CA ILE A 59 -17.62 10.52 6.82
C ILE A 59 -18.00 11.49 7.94
N ASP A 60 -18.47 11.01 9.09
CA ASP A 60 -18.78 11.85 10.26
C ASP A 60 -17.55 12.66 10.71
N ALA A 61 -16.36 12.05 10.67
CA ALA A 61 -15.11 12.73 10.99
C ALA A 61 -14.76 13.80 9.96
N LEU A 62 -14.89 13.50 8.66
CA LEU A 62 -14.62 14.47 7.59
C LEU A 62 -15.61 15.64 7.63
N ASP A 63 -16.90 15.37 7.88
CA ASP A 63 -17.93 16.38 8.11
C ASP A 63 -17.60 17.26 9.32
N ALA A 64 -17.12 16.66 10.42
CA ALA A 64 -16.72 17.42 11.60
C ALA A 64 -15.56 18.38 11.30
N VAL A 65 -14.59 17.99 10.47
CA VAL A 65 -13.51 18.90 10.04
C VAL A 65 -14.06 20.04 9.19
N ASP A 66 -14.87 19.72 8.18
CA ASP A 66 -15.43 20.69 7.23
C ASP A 66 -16.33 21.73 7.93
N GLN A 67 -17.12 21.29 8.92
CA GLN A 67 -18.08 22.15 9.60
C GLN A 67 -17.48 22.98 10.74
N ASN A 68 -16.41 22.49 11.39
CA ASN A 68 -15.88 23.09 12.61
C ASN A 68 -14.49 23.73 12.45
N THR A 69 -13.86 23.61 11.28
CA THR A 69 -12.51 24.13 11.03
C THR A 69 -12.40 24.76 9.63
N ASP A 70 -11.31 25.48 9.37
CA ASP A 70 -10.96 25.98 8.02
C ASP A 70 -10.06 24.99 7.25
N ALA A 71 -9.76 23.81 7.82
CA ALA A 71 -8.88 22.83 7.20
C ALA A 71 -9.62 22.01 6.14
N ILE A 72 -8.89 21.58 5.12
CA ILE A 72 -9.35 20.56 4.17
C ILE A 72 -9.58 19.25 4.97
N PRO A 73 -10.76 18.61 4.89
CA PRO A 73 -11.01 17.37 5.59
C PRO A 73 -9.94 16.32 5.28
N ILE A 74 -9.77 15.96 4.01
CA ILE A 74 -8.71 15.03 3.59
C ILE A 74 -7.96 15.57 2.38
N THR A 75 -6.63 15.66 2.47
CA THR A 75 -5.83 15.96 1.28
C THR A 75 -5.57 14.71 0.46
N MET A 76 -5.67 14.82 -0.86
CA MET A 76 -5.46 13.73 -1.81
C MET A 76 -4.78 14.23 -3.08
N THR A 77 -4.10 13.33 -3.76
CA THR A 77 -3.73 13.47 -5.18
C THR A 77 -4.60 12.55 -6.02
N THR A 78 -5.23 13.06 -7.07
CA THR A 78 -5.83 12.25 -8.14
C THR A 78 -5.01 12.32 -9.42
N ARG A 79 -3.80 12.91 -9.35
CA ARG A 79 -2.84 12.93 -10.44
C ARG A 79 -2.27 11.53 -10.69
N GLY A 80 -2.83 10.87 -11.70
CA GLY A 80 -2.45 9.53 -12.14
C GLY A 80 -3.42 8.45 -11.64
N SER A 81 -3.67 7.46 -12.48
CA SER A 81 -4.65 6.40 -12.20
C SER A 81 -4.24 5.50 -11.04
N TRP A 82 -2.94 5.35 -10.76
CA TRP A 82 -2.46 4.55 -9.63
C TRP A 82 -3.02 5.02 -8.28
N ALA A 83 -3.13 6.34 -8.05
CA ALA A 83 -3.60 6.87 -6.78
C ALA A 83 -5.11 6.62 -6.61
N ASN A 84 -5.88 6.87 -7.67
CA ASN A 84 -7.31 6.59 -7.69
C ASN A 84 -7.60 5.09 -7.55
N LEU A 85 -6.79 4.22 -8.18
CA LEU A 85 -6.85 2.76 -8.00
C LEU A 85 -6.56 2.35 -6.55
N GLN A 86 -5.56 2.98 -5.92
CA GLN A 86 -5.24 2.74 -4.51
C GLN A 86 -6.42 3.10 -3.61
N TYR A 87 -6.96 4.32 -3.73
CA TYR A 87 -8.10 4.74 -2.90
C TYR A 87 -9.30 3.82 -3.09
N PHE A 88 -9.61 3.45 -4.33
CA PHE A 88 -10.68 2.48 -4.60
C PHE A 88 -10.47 1.16 -3.87
N VAL A 89 -9.24 0.61 -3.89
CA VAL A 89 -8.92 -0.64 -3.19
C VAL A 89 -9.00 -0.47 -1.67
N GLU A 90 -8.58 0.67 -1.12
CA GLU A 90 -8.75 1.01 0.30
C GLU A 90 -10.24 1.00 0.70
N PHE A 91 -11.12 1.64 -0.08
CA PHE A 91 -12.58 1.62 0.17
C PHE A 91 -13.20 0.22 -0.07
N MET A 92 -12.71 -0.55 -1.04
CA MET A 92 -13.14 -1.92 -1.27
C MET A 92 -12.85 -2.80 -0.05
N LEU A 93 -11.62 -2.75 0.46
CA LEU A 93 -11.21 -3.49 1.64
C LEU A 93 -11.93 -3.01 2.89
N GLY A 94 -11.99 -1.70 3.13
CA GLY A 94 -12.58 -1.11 4.34
C GLY A 94 -14.10 -1.23 4.41
N THR A 95 -14.78 -1.55 3.30
CA THR A 95 -16.25 -1.59 3.29
C THR A 95 -16.87 -2.90 2.83
N GLU A 96 -16.18 -3.66 1.97
CA GLU A 96 -16.65 -4.96 1.49
C GLU A 96 -15.80 -6.10 2.10
N GLY A 97 -14.54 -5.83 2.46
CA GLY A 97 -13.65 -6.77 3.15
C GLY A 97 -12.67 -7.50 2.23
N GLN A 98 -11.75 -8.26 2.82
CA GLN A 98 -10.76 -9.05 2.08
C GLN A 98 -11.39 -10.15 1.20
N GLU A 99 -12.42 -10.86 1.69
CA GLU A 99 -13.04 -11.96 0.94
C GLU A 99 -13.64 -11.50 -0.40
N PRO A 100 -14.48 -10.43 -0.47
CA PRO A 100 -14.96 -9.92 -1.76
C PRO A 100 -13.85 -9.36 -2.66
N TYR A 101 -12.82 -8.75 -2.07
CA TYR A 101 -11.66 -8.25 -2.82
C TYR A 101 -10.90 -9.40 -3.50
N GLU A 102 -10.58 -10.47 -2.76
CA GLU A 102 -9.90 -11.64 -3.31
C GLU A 102 -10.78 -12.40 -4.31
N ALA A 103 -12.09 -12.51 -4.06
CA ALA A 103 -13.02 -13.09 -5.02
C ALA A 103 -13.01 -12.33 -6.36
N TRP A 104 -12.92 -11.00 -6.34
CA TRP A 104 -12.76 -10.21 -7.56
C TRP A 104 -11.45 -10.52 -8.29
N LEU A 105 -10.34 -10.55 -7.58
CA LEU A 105 -9.03 -10.89 -8.17
C LEU A 105 -8.97 -12.32 -8.74
N ASP A 106 -9.77 -13.23 -8.20
CA ASP A 106 -9.90 -14.62 -8.66
C ASP A 106 -10.92 -14.81 -9.82
N GLY A 107 -11.53 -13.71 -10.31
CA GLY A 107 -12.53 -13.73 -11.40
C GLY A 107 -13.94 -14.14 -10.95
N GLU A 108 -14.19 -14.17 -9.64
CA GLU A 108 -15.47 -14.52 -9.00
C GLU A 108 -16.13 -13.30 -8.30
N GLY A 109 -15.75 -12.08 -8.69
CA GLY A 109 -16.14 -10.83 -8.03
C GLY A 109 -17.64 -10.52 -8.06
N ASP A 110 -18.11 -9.81 -7.03
CA ASP A 110 -19.42 -9.15 -7.02
C ASP A 110 -19.29 -7.74 -7.61
N ARG A 111 -19.79 -7.57 -8.84
CA ARG A 111 -19.82 -6.27 -9.52
C ARG A 111 -20.45 -5.17 -8.65
N GLU A 112 -21.52 -5.47 -7.93
CA GLU A 112 -22.20 -4.46 -7.11
C GLU A 112 -21.36 -4.03 -5.91
N ALA A 113 -20.48 -4.90 -5.40
CA ALA A 113 -19.52 -4.53 -4.36
C ALA A 113 -18.49 -3.52 -4.88
N LEU A 114 -17.98 -3.71 -6.11
CA LEU A 114 -17.09 -2.75 -6.75
C LEU A 114 -17.77 -1.41 -6.96
N VAL A 115 -19.02 -1.40 -7.46
CA VAL A 115 -19.79 -0.15 -7.65
C VAL A 115 -19.97 0.59 -6.32
N ARG A 116 -20.36 -0.09 -5.25
CA ARG A 116 -20.49 0.52 -3.92
C ARG A 116 -19.17 1.12 -3.42
N ALA A 117 -18.06 0.41 -3.57
CA ALA A 117 -16.74 0.91 -3.17
C ALA A 117 -16.29 2.12 -4.03
N LEU A 118 -16.55 2.09 -5.33
CA LEU A 118 -16.27 3.21 -6.25
C LEU A 118 -17.12 4.44 -5.92
N ASP A 119 -18.40 4.29 -5.62
CA ASP A 119 -19.27 5.40 -5.21
C ASP A 119 -18.80 6.05 -3.90
N LYS A 120 -18.37 5.25 -2.93
CA LYS A 120 -17.78 5.75 -1.67
C LYS A 120 -16.46 6.48 -1.92
N THR A 121 -15.61 5.92 -2.78
CA THR A 121 -14.35 6.56 -3.19
C THR A 121 -14.60 7.91 -3.85
N LYS A 122 -15.56 7.94 -4.80
CA LYS A 122 -15.97 9.15 -5.50
C LYS A 122 -16.49 10.20 -4.52
N ASN A 123 -17.34 9.82 -3.58
CA ASN A 123 -17.88 10.74 -2.58
C ASN A 123 -16.76 11.47 -1.82
N VAL A 124 -15.75 10.74 -1.34
CA VAL A 124 -14.62 11.33 -0.62
C VAL A 124 -13.77 12.22 -1.53
N ILE A 125 -13.47 11.76 -2.75
CA ILE A 125 -12.71 12.55 -3.71
C ILE A 125 -13.44 13.84 -4.10
N GLU A 126 -14.74 13.80 -4.39
CA GLU A 126 -15.47 14.96 -4.90
C GLU A 126 -15.85 15.95 -3.79
N ASN A 127 -16.24 15.46 -2.61
CA ASN A 127 -16.89 16.31 -1.59
C ASN A 127 -15.99 16.69 -0.41
N TYR A 128 -14.91 15.95 -0.15
CA TYR A 128 -14.11 16.14 1.08
C TYR A 128 -12.64 16.49 0.84
N SER A 129 -12.19 16.44 -0.41
CA SER A 129 -10.78 16.65 -0.75
C SER A 129 -10.48 17.97 -1.45
N ASN A 130 -9.20 18.33 -1.48
CA ASN A 130 -8.72 19.58 -2.04
C ASN A 130 -9.07 19.76 -3.54
N ASN A 131 -9.30 21.01 -3.93
CA ASN A 131 -9.69 21.39 -5.30
C ASN A 131 -8.58 21.14 -6.34
N ASP A 132 -7.32 21.27 -5.94
CA ASP A 132 -6.13 21.10 -6.79
C ASP A 132 -5.64 19.64 -6.89
N LYS A 133 -6.41 18.67 -6.38
CA LYS A 133 -6.06 17.24 -6.33
C LYS A 133 -5.60 16.64 -7.67
N SER A 134 -6.13 17.12 -8.79
CA SER A 134 -5.78 16.63 -10.13
C SER A 134 -4.50 17.23 -10.68
N SER A 135 -4.01 18.36 -10.13
CA SER A 135 -2.79 19.04 -10.58
C SER A 135 -1.58 18.81 -9.68
N ILE A 136 -1.79 18.42 -8.43
CA ILE A 136 -0.71 18.20 -7.46
C ILE A 136 -0.28 16.73 -7.40
N SER A 137 0.96 16.50 -7.00
CA SER A 137 1.54 15.19 -6.71
C SER A 137 1.28 14.79 -5.25
N PHE A 138 1.56 13.52 -4.89
CA PHE A 138 1.39 13.08 -3.50
C PHE A 138 2.24 13.87 -2.49
N PRO A 139 3.49 14.30 -2.78
CA PRO A 139 4.23 15.13 -1.83
C PRO A 139 3.57 16.49 -1.64
N GLU A 140 3.13 17.13 -2.73
CA GLU A 140 2.43 18.42 -2.67
C GLU A 140 1.08 18.32 -1.93
N ALA A 141 0.39 17.17 -2.01
CA ALA A 141 -0.78 16.89 -1.19
C ALA A 141 -0.39 16.75 0.29
N ASN A 142 0.63 15.94 0.60
CA ASN A 142 1.10 15.74 1.96
C ASN A 142 1.63 17.03 2.62
N ASP A 143 2.21 17.94 1.83
CA ASP A 143 2.64 19.26 2.32
C ASP A 143 1.48 20.05 2.94
N LYS A 144 0.23 19.81 2.52
CA LYS A 144 -0.96 20.43 3.15
C LYS A 144 -1.20 19.88 4.56
N LEU A 145 -1.00 18.58 4.78
CA LEU A 145 -1.02 17.99 6.13
C LEU A 145 0.13 18.56 6.96
N ILE A 146 1.34 18.66 6.41
CA ILE A 146 2.50 19.21 7.13
C ILE A 146 2.30 20.69 7.48
N ALA A 147 1.75 21.49 6.57
CA ALA A 147 1.49 22.92 6.77
C ALA A 147 0.30 23.19 7.72
N GLY A 148 -0.64 22.25 7.81
CA GLY A 148 -1.84 22.39 8.63
C GLY A 148 -3.07 22.88 7.92
N ASP A 149 -3.02 22.82 6.60
CA ASP A 149 -4.13 23.13 5.73
C ASP A 149 -5.07 21.92 5.57
N ALA A 150 -4.68 20.72 6.00
CA ALA A 150 -5.50 19.51 5.94
C ALA A 150 -5.46 18.70 7.26
N ALA A 151 -6.56 18.00 7.56
CA ALA A 151 -6.68 17.17 8.77
C ALA A 151 -6.23 15.72 8.55
N PHE A 152 -6.60 15.14 7.41
CA PHE A 152 -6.27 13.75 7.04
C PHE A 152 -5.46 13.70 5.74
N PHE A 153 -4.65 12.65 5.59
CA PHE A 153 -3.98 12.26 4.36
C PHE A 153 -4.01 10.73 4.25
N THR A 154 -4.63 10.18 3.20
CA THR A 154 -4.58 8.73 2.95
C THR A 154 -3.48 8.42 1.95
N MET A 155 -2.50 7.62 2.39
CA MET A 155 -1.33 7.24 1.60
C MET A 155 -0.56 6.14 2.31
N GLY A 156 0.26 5.37 1.59
CA GLY A 156 1.06 4.37 2.27
C GLY A 156 2.18 4.92 3.15
N ASN A 157 2.75 4.06 4.00
CA ASN A 157 3.71 4.44 5.04
C ASN A 157 5.00 5.14 4.53
N TRP A 158 5.23 5.15 3.21
CA TRP A 158 6.28 5.96 2.58
C TRP A 158 6.10 7.46 2.80
N ALA A 159 4.90 7.94 3.17
CA ALA A 159 4.67 9.31 3.62
C ALA A 159 5.54 9.69 4.83
N TYR A 160 5.88 8.73 5.69
CA TYR A 160 6.75 8.93 6.87
C TYR A 160 8.09 9.58 6.53
N GLY A 161 8.67 9.24 5.38
CA GLY A 161 9.94 9.81 4.94
C GLY A 161 9.88 11.34 4.79
N MET A 162 8.70 11.91 4.54
CA MET A 162 8.50 13.36 4.49
C MET A 162 8.47 13.95 5.90
N TYR A 163 7.70 13.36 6.82
CA TYR A 163 7.59 13.82 8.21
C TYR A 163 8.93 13.79 8.94
N ARG A 164 9.70 12.72 8.78
CA ARG A 164 11.05 12.59 9.35
C ARG A 164 12.03 13.66 8.85
N ASN A 165 11.78 14.26 7.69
CA ASN A 165 12.61 15.32 7.12
C ASN A 165 12.05 16.73 7.41
N THR A 166 10.96 16.84 8.15
CA THR A 166 10.35 18.11 8.54
C THR A 166 10.77 18.46 9.96
N ASP A 167 11.30 19.67 10.14
CA ASP A 167 11.72 20.15 11.45
C ASP A 167 10.52 20.33 12.40
N ASN A 168 10.58 19.74 13.60
CA ASN A 168 9.53 19.82 14.63
C ASN A 168 8.17 19.29 14.14
N PHE A 169 8.17 18.10 13.52
CA PHE A 169 6.96 17.42 13.09
C PHE A 169 6.97 15.96 13.56
N GLU A 170 6.85 15.78 14.87
CA GLU A 170 7.10 14.53 15.56
C GLU A 170 5.86 13.63 15.61
N PHE A 171 6.09 12.32 15.53
CA PHE A 171 5.03 11.32 15.67
C PHE A 171 4.47 11.35 17.09
N ASN A 172 3.14 11.18 17.23
CA ASN A 172 2.41 11.28 18.49
C ASN A 172 2.38 12.70 19.14
N GLU A 173 3.02 13.70 18.51
CA GLU A 173 2.93 15.10 18.92
C GLU A 173 2.21 15.95 17.86
N ASP A 174 2.69 15.91 16.61
CA ASP A 174 2.15 16.72 15.50
C ASP A 174 1.26 15.90 14.55
N TRP A 175 1.60 14.62 14.37
CA TRP A 175 0.86 13.70 13.50
C TRP A 175 0.71 12.31 14.13
N GLY A 176 -0.33 11.63 13.69
CA GLY A 176 -0.67 10.28 14.07
C GLY A 176 -0.99 9.42 12.86
N TRP A 177 -1.16 8.14 13.13
CA TRP A 177 -1.33 7.09 12.14
C TRP A 177 -2.47 6.18 12.57
N THR A 178 -3.32 5.80 11.63
CA THR A 178 -4.40 4.83 11.85
C THR A 178 -4.61 4.02 10.58
N THR A 179 -5.09 2.79 10.73
CA THR A 179 -5.54 1.99 9.59
C THR A 179 -6.62 2.72 8.81
N PHE A 180 -6.77 2.38 7.53
CA PHE A 180 -7.91 2.88 6.78
C PHE A 180 -9.21 2.36 7.43
N PRO A 181 -10.28 3.16 7.53
CA PRO A 181 -11.48 2.76 8.25
C PRO A 181 -12.07 1.43 7.76
N GLY A 182 -12.27 0.50 8.67
CA GLY A 182 -12.77 -0.85 8.40
C GLY A 182 -11.71 -1.87 7.98
N THR A 183 -10.42 -1.52 8.04
CA THR A 183 -9.30 -2.42 7.77
C THR A 183 -8.43 -2.70 9.00
N GLU A 184 -8.96 -2.49 10.21
CA GLU A 184 -8.23 -2.64 11.47
C GLU A 184 -7.68 -4.05 11.69
N ASP A 185 -8.34 -5.06 11.12
CA ASP A 185 -7.92 -6.46 11.20
C ASP A 185 -7.05 -6.90 10.01
N MET A 186 -6.66 -5.98 9.11
CA MET A 186 -5.92 -6.26 7.88
C MET A 186 -4.61 -5.49 7.79
N TYR A 187 -3.58 -6.15 7.25
CA TYR A 187 -2.33 -5.52 6.85
C TYR A 187 -2.20 -5.59 5.32
N VAL A 188 -2.69 -4.55 4.63
CA VAL A 188 -2.41 -4.37 3.19
C VAL A 188 -0.90 -4.20 3.04
N TRP A 189 -0.25 -5.03 2.24
CA TRP A 189 1.21 -5.04 2.17
C TRP A 189 1.75 -4.85 0.76
N HIS A 190 2.92 -4.20 0.66
CA HIS A 190 3.74 -4.20 -0.55
C HIS A 190 5.22 -4.47 -0.26
N LEU A 191 5.91 -5.05 -1.25
CA LEU A 191 7.35 -5.33 -1.22
C LEU A 191 8.15 -4.50 -2.22
N ASP A 192 9.25 -3.92 -1.77
CA ASP A 192 10.29 -3.44 -2.67
C ASP A 192 11.37 -4.51 -2.85
N ASN A 193 11.65 -4.85 -4.10
CA ASN A 193 12.59 -5.93 -4.42
C ASN A 193 13.71 -5.43 -5.33
N PHE A 194 14.94 -5.86 -5.04
CA PHE A 194 16.05 -5.77 -5.99
C PHE A 194 16.15 -7.07 -6.79
N LEU A 195 15.92 -6.99 -8.10
CA LEU A 195 16.04 -8.13 -8.99
C LEU A 195 17.49 -8.28 -9.48
N PHE A 196 18.02 -9.50 -9.42
CA PHE A 196 19.37 -9.83 -9.89
C PHE A 196 19.28 -10.78 -11.10
N PRO A 197 19.43 -10.27 -12.34
CA PRO A 197 19.35 -11.09 -13.55
C PRO A 197 20.41 -12.18 -13.58
N ARG A 198 20.01 -13.39 -13.99
CA ARG A 198 20.91 -14.56 -14.08
C ARG A 198 22.10 -14.34 -15.01
N ASP A 199 21.88 -13.60 -16.09
CA ASP A 199 22.85 -13.25 -17.14
C ASP A 199 23.43 -11.84 -16.97
N GLY A 200 23.30 -11.25 -15.78
CA GLY A 200 23.88 -9.95 -15.46
C GLY A 200 25.41 -9.91 -15.66
N ASN A 201 25.93 -8.77 -16.11
CA ASN A 201 27.35 -8.60 -16.44
C ASN A 201 28.29 -8.45 -15.22
N ALA A 202 27.76 -8.51 -14.00
CA ALA A 202 28.52 -8.30 -12.77
C ALA A 202 28.06 -9.22 -11.61
N PRO A 203 28.10 -10.56 -11.76
CA PRO A 203 27.51 -11.50 -10.80
C PRO A 203 28.15 -11.42 -9.41
N GLN A 204 29.46 -11.16 -9.31
CA GLN A 204 30.11 -10.97 -8.00
C GLN A 204 29.63 -9.70 -7.29
N LYS A 205 29.45 -8.58 -8.01
CA LYS A 205 28.93 -7.33 -7.42
C LYS A 205 27.48 -7.48 -7.00
N ALA A 206 26.66 -8.15 -7.82
CA ALA A 206 25.27 -8.48 -7.50
C ALA A 206 25.19 -9.27 -6.19
N ARG A 207 26.01 -10.32 -6.04
CA ARG A 207 26.08 -11.11 -4.80
C ARG A 207 26.48 -10.27 -3.58
N VAL A 208 27.56 -9.48 -3.69
CA VAL A 208 28.02 -8.63 -2.59
C VAL A 208 26.94 -7.62 -2.19
N PHE A 209 26.25 -7.03 -3.17
CA PHE A 209 25.15 -6.10 -2.89
C PHE A 209 23.95 -6.79 -2.23
N ALA A 210 23.57 -7.99 -2.69
CA ALA A 210 22.52 -8.78 -2.06
C ALA A 210 22.85 -9.16 -0.60
N GLU A 211 24.09 -9.58 -0.34
CA GLU A 211 24.58 -9.88 1.01
C GLU A 211 24.54 -8.61 1.90
N PHE A 212 24.94 -7.45 1.36
CA PHE A 212 24.88 -6.17 2.06
C PHE A 212 23.44 -5.75 2.41
N LEU A 213 22.51 -5.78 1.44
CA LEU A 213 21.09 -5.48 1.64
C LEU A 213 20.45 -6.37 2.70
N GLY A 214 20.90 -7.62 2.81
CA GLY A 214 20.41 -8.58 3.79
C GLY A 214 21.01 -8.44 5.19
N THR A 215 21.92 -7.50 5.45
CA THR A 215 22.47 -7.31 6.82
C THR A 215 21.46 -6.64 7.74
N LYS A 216 21.50 -6.95 9.05
CA LYS A 216 20.62 -6.32 10.04
C LYS A 216 20.78 -4.80 10.08
N ASP A 217 22.03 -4.33 10.02
CA ASP A 217 22.31 -2.90 10.14
C ASP A 217 21.76 -2.12 8.94
N VAL A 218 21.95 -2.62 7.71
CA VAL A 218 21.37 -1.99 6.52
C VAL A 218 19.86 -2.04 6.55
N GLN A 219 19.27 -3.17 6.96
CA GLN A 219 17.82 -3.29 7.10
C GLN A 219 17.27 -2.27 8.11
N VAL A 220 17.88 -2.12 9.28
CA VAL A 220 17.45 -1.12 10.28
C VAL A 220 17.61 0.31 9.76
N GLU A 221 18.81 0.67 9.28
CA GLU A 221 19.11 2.04 8.86
C GLU A 221 18.27 2.47 7.66
N PHE A 222 18.15 1.61 6.65
CA PHE A 222 17.35 1.91 5.46
C PHE A 222 15.88 2.10 5.81
N ASN A 223 15.30 1.18 6.59
CA ASN A 223 13.88 1.21 6.91
C ASN A 223 13.51 2.40 7.82
N ASN A 224 14.33 2.73 8.82
CA ASN A 224 14.15 3.93 9.63
C ASN A 224 14.16 5.22 8.79
N LEU A 225 14.93 5.27 7.71
CA LEU A 225 14.92 6.42 6.81
C LEU A 225 13.73 6.42 5.85
N LYS A 226 13.32 5.22 5.42
CA LYS A 226 12.35 5.00 4.34
C LYS A 226 10.89 4.98 4.79
N GLY A 227 10.62 4.65 6.06
CA GLY A 227 9.27 4.46 6.59
C GLY A 227 8.68 3.07 6.40
N SER A 228 9.49 2.09 5.97
CA SER A 228 9.07 0.70 5.74
C SER A 228 9.49 -0.22 6.88
N ILE A 229 8.95 -1.43 6.93
CA ILE A 229 9.35 -2.44 7.94
C ILE A 229 10.54 -3.27 7.44
N PRO A 230 11.58 -3.52 8.27
CA PRO A 230 12.62 -4.49 7.96
C PRO A 230 12.06 -5.88 7.67
N LEU A 231 12.51 -6.52 6.58
CA LEU A 231 12.08 -7.90 6.25
C LEU A 231 12.74 -8.97 7.13
N ARG A 232 13.67 -8.56 8.00
CA ARG A 232 14.39 -9.46 8.90
C ARG A 232 13.66 -9.59 10.22
N THR A 233 13.25 -10.81 10.50
CA THR A 233 12.56 -11.26 11.70
C THR A 233 13.40 -11.17 12.98
N ASP A 234 14.72 -11.05 12.83
CA ASP A 234 15.70 -11.08 13.92
C ASP A 234 16.33 -9.71 14.20
N VAL A 235 15.68 -8.64 13.77
CA VAL A 235 16.02 -7.25 14.11
C VAL A 235 15.54 -6.93 15.53
N ASP A 236 16.38 -6.22 16.28
CA ASP A 236 16.00 -5.67 17.59
C ASP A 236 15.12 -4.44 17.39
N GLY A 237 13.85 -4.53 17.77
CA GLY A 237 12.86 -3.45 17.64
C GLY A 237 13.25 -2.16 18.37
N SER A 238 14.11 -2.22 19.41
CA SER A 238 14.62 -1.01 20.08
C SER A 238 15.48 -0.12 19.17
N ARG A 239 15.90 -0.64 18.01
CA ARG A 239 16.63 0.10 16.98
C ARG A 239 15.72 0.78 15.96
N LEU A 240 14.42 0.54 16.01
CA LEU A 240 13.42 1.11 15.10
C LEU A 240 12.80 2.36 15.73
N THR A 241 12.35 3.29 14.89
CA THR A 241 11.56 4.42 15.37
C THR A 241 10.22 3.93 15.94
N GLU A 242 9.60 4.72 16.82
CA GLU A 242 8.32 4.37 17.44
C GLU A 242 7.25 4.03 16.38
N PHE A 243 7.17 4.84 15.33
CA PHE A 243 6.28 4.60 14.19
C PHE A 243 6.52 3.24 13.50
N LEU A 244 7.78 2.87 13.29
CA LEU A 244 8.12 1.58 12.66
C LEU A 244 7.82 0.40 13.59
N ASN A 245 8.03 0.55 14.90
CA ASN A 245 7.68 -0.50 15.87
C ASN A 245 6.17 -0.78 15.87
N LEU A 246 5.33 0.26 15.79
CA LEU A 246 3.87 0.10 15.63
C LEU A 246 3.55 -0.75 14.39
N ASN A 247 4.17 -0.45 13.25
CA ASN A 247 3.96 -1.18 12.01
C ASN A 247 4.45 -2.65 12.09
N VAL A 248 5.58 -2.90 12.78
CA VAL A 248 6.08 -4.27 13.06
C VAL A 248 5.11 -5.04 13.95
N GLU A 249 4.52 -4.38 14.95
CA GLU A 249 3.52 -4.98 15.82
C GLU A 249 2.27 -5.39 15.03
N ASP A 250 1.73 -4.50 14.20
CA ASP A 250 0.60 -4.80 13.32
C ASP A 250 0.91 -5.99 12.40
N LEU A 251 2.08 -5.97 11.74
CA LEU A 251 2.50 -7.06 10.85
C LEU A 251 2.56 -8.42 11.56
N ASN A 252 2.99 -8.45 12.83
CA ASN A 252 3.14 -9.69 13.59
C ASN A 252 1.83 -10.18 14.23
N ASN A 253 0.88 -9.29 14.49
CA ASN A 253 -0.33 -9.60 15.25
C ASN A 253 -1.58 -9.75 14.37
N LEU A 254 -1.56 -9.26 13.13
CA LEU A 254 -2.67 -9.40 12.19
C LEU A 254 -2.59 -10.73 11.41
N GLU A 255 -3.75 -11.22 10.97
CA GLU A 255 -3.87 -12.50 10.27
C GLU A 255 -4.33 -12.35 8.80
N LYS A 256 -4.78 -11.15 8.42
CA LYS A 256 -5.33 -10.85 7.09
C LYS A 256 -4.37 -9.97 6.31
N PHE A 257 -3.94 -10.45 5.14
CA PHE A 257 -2.89 -9.84 4.33
C PHE A 257 -3.30 -9.66 2.87
N PRO A 258 -4.35 -8.86 2.58
CA PRO A 258 -4.78 -8.63 1.21
C PRO A 258 -3.61 -8.06 0.38
N PRO A 259 -3.32 -8.64 -0.80
CA PRO A 259 -2.25 -8.15 -1.66
C PRO A 259 -2.63 -6.81 -2.28
N THR A 260 -1.73 -5.82 -2.29
CA THR A 260 -2.01 -4.54 -2.97
C THR A 260 -2.10 -4.72 -4.50
N LEU A 261 -3.16 -4.16 -5.09
CA LEU A 261 -3.31 -4.08 -6.54
C LEU A 261 -2.55 -2.89 -7.11
N ALA A 262 -2.71 -1.68 -6.56
CA ALA A 262 -2.12 -0.46 -7.12
C ALA A 262 -0.58 -0.52 -7.23
N HIS A 263 0.06 -1.25 -6.31
CA HIS A 263 1.51 -1.48 -6.25
C HIS A 263 1.95 -2.88 -6.69
N GLY A 264 1.07 -3.65 -7.33
CA GLY A 264 1.43 -4.78 -8.18
C GLY A 264 1.72 -6.11 -7.50
N LEU A 265 1.22 -6.34 -6.29
CA LEU A 265 1.27 -7.66 -5.66
C LEU A 265 0.09 -8.56 -6.05
N ALA A 266 -1.06 -7.97 -6.35
CA ALA A 266 -2.30 -8.70 -6.62
C ALA A 266 -2.47 -9.13 -8.09
N ALA A 267 -1.62 -8.67 -9.00
CA ALA A 267 -1.85 -8.80 -10.44
C ALA A 267 -0.55 -8.94 -11.23
N THR A 268 -0.64 -9.54 -12.42
CA THR A 268 0.40 -9.45 -13.45
C THR A 268 0.57 -8.00 -13.93
N ALA A 269 1.66 -7.73 -14.65
CA ALA A 269 1.90 -6.40 -15.21
C ALA A 269 0.81 -5.96 -16.20
N ASP A 270 0.28 -6.90 -16.99
CA ASP A 270 -0.76 -6.63 -17.99
C ASP A 270 -2.12 -6.36 -17.30
N GLU A 271 -2.50 -7.17 -16.32
CA GLU A 271 -3.71 -6.96 -15.50
C GLU A 271 -3.64 -5.62 -14.74
N LEU A 272 -2.51 -5.31 -14.11
CA LEU A 272 -2.31 -4.03 -13.43
C LEU A 272 -2.42 -2.84 -14.38
N SER A 273 -1.87 -2.96 -15.60
CA SER A 273 -2.02 -1.92 -16.63
C SER A 273 -3.49 -1.75 -17.00
N ALA A 274 -4.21 -2.85 -17.21
CA ALA A 274 -5.63 -2.81 -17.56
C ALA A 274 -6.49 -2.18 -16.45
N CYS A 275 -6.23 -2.49 -15.17
CA CYS A 275 -6.91 -1.83 -14.05
C CYS A 275 -6.62 -0.31 -14.02
N LYS A 276 -5.38 0.09 -14.27
CA LYS A 276 -4.99 1.51 -14.33
C LYS A 276 -5.63 2.23 -15.52
N ASP A 277 -5.81 1.56 -16.65
CA ASP A 277 -6.48 2.09 -17.83
C ASP A 277 -7.99 2.25 -17.59
N ALA A 278 -8.62 1.29 -16.89
CA ALA A 278 -10.02 1.38 -16.49
C ALA A 278 -10.29 2.61 -15.61
N ILE A 279 -9.45 2.81 -14.59
CA ILE A 279 -9.49 4.00 -13.73
C ILE A 279 -9.22 5.28 -14.54
N ALA A 280 -8.24 5.28 -15.43
CA ALA A 280 -7.92 6.46 -16.24
C ALA A 280 -9.06 6.86 -17.17
N SER A 281 -9.78 5.88 -17.72
CA SER A 281 -10.85 6.10 -18.69
C SER A 281 -12.15 6.54 -18.04
N ASN A 282 -12.46 5.98 -16.86
CA ASN A 282 -13.79 6.08 -16.26
C ASN A 282 -13.84 6.68 -14.85
N PHE A 283 -12.69 6.86 -14.17
CA PHE A 283 -12.63 7.28 -12.76
C PHE A 283 -11.61 8.40 -12.48
N MET A 284 -11.38 9.27 -13.45
CA MET A 284 -10.48 10.44 -13.35
C MET A 284 -11.09 11.71 -13.98
N GLY A 285 -12.42 11.81 -13.98
CA GLY A 285 -13.18 12.81 -14.73
C GLY A 285 -13.52 12.29 -16.13
N PRO A 286 -14.57 11.46 -16.27
CA PRO A 286 -15.68 11.23 -15.32
C PRO A 286 -15.32 10.36 -14.11
N TYR A 287 -16.11 10.41 -13.04
CA TYR A 287 -16.11 9.44 -11.94
C TYR A 287 -17.34 8.53 -12.09
N ASP A 288 -17.30 7.65 -13.08
CA ASP A 288 -18.36 6.71 -13.45
C ASP A 288 -18.10 5.35 -12.81
N ALA A 289 -18.75 5.09 -11.68
CA ALA A 289 -18.56 3.86 -10.90
C ALA A 289 -19.02 2.61 -11.68
N GLU A 290 -20.09 2.70 -12.46
CA GLU A 290 -20.66 1.58 -13.20
C GLU A 290 -19.72 1.13 -14.32
N ALA A 291 -19.28 2.07 -15.16
CA ALA A 291 -18.35 1.79 -16.26
C ALA A 291 -16.98 1.32 -15.73
N THR A 292 -16.51 1.93 -14.64
CA THR A 292 -15.25 1.51 -14.02
C THR A 292 -15.34 0.08 -13.47
N ALA A 293 -16.45 -0.26 -12.78
CA ALA A 293 -16.66 -1.61 -12.27
C ALA A 293 -16.73 -2.64 -13.41
N ASP A 294 -17.42 -2.33 -14.52
CA ASP A 294 -17.50 -3.22 -15.68
C ASP A 294 -16.12 -3.52 -16.28
N GLU A 295 -15.28 -2.50 -16.46
CA GLU A 295 -13.93 -2.69 -16.99
C GLU A 295 -13.03 -3.43 -16.00
N LEU A 296 -13.08 -3.10 -14.70
CA LEU A 296 -12.31 -3.80 -13.65
C LEU A 296 -12.71 -5.27 -13.51
N MET A 297 -13.99 -5.60 -13.63
CA MET A 297 -14.49 -6.99 -13.64
C MET A 297 -14.01 -7.76 -14.86
N SER A 298 -13.66 -7.09 -15.96
CA SER A 298 -13.20 -7.75 -17.19
C SER A 298 -11.70 -8.08 -17.19
N VAL A 299 -10.95 -7.56 -16.22
CA VAL A 299 -9.50 -7.80 -16.10
C VAL A 299 -9.17 -9.20 -15.60
N PHE A 300 -9.96 -9.70 -14.64
CA PHE A 300 -9.78 -10.99 -13.95
C PHE A 300 -10.88 -11.97 -14.38
#